data_AF-A0A4R4FG49-F1
#
_entry.id   AF-A0A4R4FG49-F1
#
_cell.length_a   1.000
_cell.length_b   1.000
_cell.length_c   1.000
_cell.angle_alpha   90.00
_cell.angle_beta   90.00
_cell.angle_gamma   90.00
#
_symmetry.space_group_name_H-M   'P 1'
#
loop_
_entity.id
_entity.type
_entity.pdbx_description
1 polymer ?
#
loop_
_entity_poly.entity_id
_entity_poly.type
_entity_poly.pdbx_seq_one_letter_code
_entity_poly.pdbx_strand_id
1 'polypeptide(L)'
;MLKKINSFINILMGGFIGAFIGGSIFRYLDYKNHPELFAMQSAPWYTGIQISGIVFWIVFIVVAVISLIFSLPMMAWKLLYN
;
A
#
# COMPACT_ATOMS: atom_id res chain seq x y z
N MET A 1 -2.84 -22.42 11.98
CA MET A 1 -1.73 -21.50 11.62
C MET A 1 -2.16 -20.44 10.59
N LEU A 2 -2.86 -20.80 9.51
CA LEU A 2 -3.34 -19.87 8.46
C LEU A 2 -4.10 -18.63 8.97
N LYS A 3 -5.02 -18.77 9.95
CA LYS A 3 -5.74 -17.63 10.55
C LYS A 3 -4.81 -16.59 11.21
N LYS A 4 -3.70 -17.03 11.81
CA LYS A 4 -2.75 -16.15 12.50
C LYS A 4 -1.87 -15.40 11.50
N ILE A 5 -1.48 -16.06 10.41
CA ILE A 5 -0.79 -15.46 9.26
C ILE A 5 -1.69 -14.43 8.58
N ASN A 6 -2.97 -14.75 8.37
CA ASN A 6 -3.91 -13.83 7.74
C ASN A 6 -4.13 -12.55 8.59
N SER A 7 -4.23 -12.71 9.91
CA SER A 7 -4.29 -11.58 10.84
C SER A 7 -3.03 -10.72 10.79
N PHE A 8 -1.84 -11.35 10.76
CA PHE A 8 -0.57 -10.65 10.63
C PHE A 8 -0.47 -9.86 9.32
N ILE A 9 -0.86 -10.46 8.18
CA ILE A 9 -0.88 -9.80 6.88
C ILE A 9 -1.83 -8.60 6.89
N ASN A 10 -3.01 -8.72 7.49
CA ASN A 10 -3.96 -7.61 7.60
C ASN A 10 -3.41 -6.43 8.41
N ILE A 11 -2.73 -6.70 9.54
CA ILE A 11 -2.07 -5.65 10.33
C ILE A 11 -0.95 -5.00 9.52
N LEU A 12 -0.14 -5.81 8.83
CA LEU A 12 0.93 -5.34 7.97
C LEU A 12 0.40 -4.41 6.87
N MET A 13 -0.69 -4.81 6.19
CA MET A 13 -1.36 -4.00 5.17
C MET A 13 -1.85 -2.67 5.73
N GLY A 14 -2.50 -2.67 6.89
CA GLY A 14 -2.96 -1.44 7.55
C GLY A 14 -1.80 -0.49 7.85
N GLY A 15 -0.67 -1.03 8.34
CA GLY A 15 0.56 -0.27 8.60
C GLY A 15 1.14 0.34 7.32
N PHE A 16 1.22 -0.44 6.23
CA PHE A 16 1.71 0.05 4.93
C PHE A 16 0.81 1.15 4.34
N ILE A 17 -0.51 0.98 4.42
CA ILE A 17 -1.47 2.01 4.00
C ILE A 17 -1.25 3.29 4.79
N GLY A 18 -1.15 3.18 6.12
CA GLY A 18 -0.91 4.33 7.00
C GLY A 18 0.41 5.04 6.71
N ALA A 19 1.49 4.29 6.53
CA ALA A 19 2.81 4.82 6.17
C ALA A 19 2.78 5.53 4.82
N PHE A 20 2.08 4.97 3.83
CA PHE A 20 1.95 5.59 2.51
C PHE A 20 1.15 6.90 2.55
N ILE A 21 0.00 6.90 3.23
CA ILE A 21 -0.83 8.11 3.39
C ILE A 21 -0.06 9.18 4.18
N GLY A 22 0.55 8.80 5.30
CA GLY A 22 1.33 9.72 6.13
C GLY A 22 2.52 10.33 5.38
N GLY A 23 3.28 9.51 4.66
CA GLY A 23 4.41 9.98 3.84
C GLY A 23 3.98 10.89 2.69
N SER A 24 2.82 10.61 2.07
CA SER A 24 2.27 11.44 1.01
C SER A 24 1.81 12.80 1.52
N ILE A 25 1.11 12.84 2.66
CA ILE A 25 0.67 14.08 3.31
C ILE A 25 1.89 14.89 3.77
N PHE A 26 2.88 14.24 4.38
CA PHE A 26 4.10 14.91 4.83
C PHE A 26 4.82 15.60 3.68
N ARG A 27 5.05 14.90 2.56
CA ARG A 27 5.70 15.48 1.37
C ARG A 27 4.90 16.63 0.75
N TYR A 28 3.57 16.54 0.78
CA TYR A 28 2.71 17.63 0.32
C TYR A 28 2.83 18.88 1.21
N LEU A 29 2.82 18.70 2.53
CA LEU A 29 2.99 19.80 3.47
C LEU A 29 4.39 20.42 3.39
N ASP A 30 5.41 19.59 3.23
CA ASP A 30 6.80 20.03 3.08
C ASP A 30 6.98 20.89 1.82
N TYR A 31 6.40 20.47 0.69
CA TYR A 31 6.36 21.28 -0.53
C TYR A 31 5.64 22.62 -0.33
N LYS A 32 4.51 22.62 0.39
CA LYS A 32 3.75 23.85 0.64
C LYS A 32 4.52 24.84 1.52
N ASN A 33 5.31 24.34 2.47
CA ASN A 33 6.06 25.17 3.42
C ASN A 33 7.40 25.66 2.84
N HIS A 34 8.00 24.89 1.92
CA HIS A 34 9.31 25.18 1.34
C HIS A 34 9.34 25.06 -0.19
N PRO A 35 8.47 25.78 -0.93
CA PRO A 35 8.37 25.66 -2.38
C PRO A 35 9.68 26.00 -3.11
N GLU A 36 10.51 26.87 -2.53
CA GLU A 36 11.81 27.30 -3.06
C GLU A 36 12.81 26.15 -3.21
N LEU A 37 12.78 25.16 -2.32
CA LEU A 37 13.68 23.99 -2.37
C LEU A 37 13.34 23.08 -3.55
N PHE A 38 12.06 22.97 -3.87
CA PHE A 38 11.56 22.14 -4.97
C PHE A 38 11.60 22.88 -6.31
N ALA A 39 11.56 24.22 -6.31
CA ALA A 39 11.74 25.04 -7.50
C ALA A 39 13.17 24.95 -8.06
N MET A 40 14.17 24.65 -7.21
CA MET A 40 15.55 24.40 -7.64
C MET A 40 15.77 23.00 -8.21
N GLN A 41 14.85 22.06 -7.97
CA GLN A 41 14.96 20.70 -8.46
C GLN A 41 14.41 20.57 -9.88
N SER A 42 15.16 19.89 -10.76
CA SER A 42 14.72 19.62 -12.14
C SER A 42 13.52 18.68 -12.21
N ALA A 43 13.30 17.86 -11.17
CA ALA A 43 12.19 16.92 -11.09
C ALA A 43 11.01 17.52 -10.33
N PRO A 44 9.76 17.32 -10.77
CA PRO A 44 8.58 17.80 -10.05
C PRO A 44 8.51 17.23 -8.62
N TRP A 45 8.05 18.03 -7.67
CA TRP A 45 7.91 17.65 -6.25
C TRP A 45 7.03 16.41 -6.03
N TYR A 46 6.02 16.21 -6.88
CA TYR A 46 5.09 15.08 -6.78
C TYR A 46 5.69 13.76 -7.30
N THR A 47 6.85 13.79 -7.97
CA THR A 47 7.48 12.58 -8.54
C THR A 47 7.81 11.56 -7.46
N GLY A 48 8.26 12.01 -6.29
CA GLY A 48 8.51 11.12 -5.15
C GLY A 48 7.23 10.45 -4.65
N ILE A 49 6.10 11.17 -4.62
CA ILE A 49 4.79 10.63 -4.25
C ILE A 49 4.32 9.61 -5.29
N GLN A 50 4.50 9.90 -6.59
CA GLN A 50 4.14 8.99 -7.68
C GLN A 50 4.93 7.68 -7.62
N ILE A 51 6.26 7.73 -7.46
CA ILE A 51 7.09 6.53 -7.36
C ILE A 51 6.70 5.71 -6.12
N SER A 52 6.54 6.36 -4.97
CA SER A 52 6.08 5.68 -3.75
C SER A 52 4.69 5.06 -3.94
N GLY A 53 3.80 5.72 -4.68
CA GLY A 53 2.47 5.21 -5.02
C GLY A 53 2.51 3.99 -5.93
N ILE A 54 3.36 4.00 -6.96
CA ILE A 54 3.54 2.85 -7.87
C ILE A 54 4.06 1.65 -7.08
N VAL A 55 5.09 1.83 -6.26
CA VAL A 55 5.64 0.76 -5.43
C VAL A 55 4.59 0.22 -4.46
N PHE A 56 3.84 1.12 -3.81
CA PHE A 56 2.75 0.74 -2.92
C PHE A 56 1.68 -0.08 -3.65
N TRP A 57 1.23 0.36 -4.83
CA TRP A 57 0.24 -0.36 -5.64
C TRP A 57 0.72 -1.74 -6.07
N ILE A 58 1.98 -1.87 -6.49
CA ILE A 58 2.56 -3.17 -6.86
C ILE A 58 2.52 -4.12 -5.65
N VAL A 59 3.00 -3.68 -4.49
CA VAL A 59 2.99 -4.50 -3.26
C VAL A 59 1.56 -4.86 -2.86
N PHE A 60 0.64 -3.89 -2.91
CA PHE A 60 -0.76 -4.10 -2.57
C PHE A 60 -1.42 -5.15 -3.48
N ILE A 61 -1.17 -5.10 -4.79
CA ILE A 61 -1.68 -6.07 -5.76
C ILE A 61 -1.10 -7.46 -5.48
N VAL A 62 0.21 -7.58 -5.25
CA VAL A 62 0.85 -8.87 -4.94
C VAL A 62 0.23 -9.50 -3.70
N VAL A 63 0.08 -8.72 -2.62
CA VAL A 63 -0.54 -9.20 -1.38
C VAL A 63 -2.01 -9.56 -1.59
N ALA A 64 -2.77 -8.76 -2.34
CA ALA A 64 -4.17 -9.04 -2.65
C ALA A 64 -4.33 -10.33 -3.46
N VAL A 65 -3.48 -10.57 -4.46
CA VAL A 65 -3.47 -11.81 -5.26
C VAL A 65 -3.12 -13.02 -4.40
N ILE A 66 -2.10 -12.90 -3.54
CA ILE A 66 -1.74 -13.96 -2.58
C ILE A 66 -2.95 -14.27 -1.68
N SER A 67 -3.54 -13.25 -1.05
CA SER A 67 -4.72 -13.43 -0.21
C SER A 67 -5.90 -14.04 -0.97
N LEU A 68 -6.10 -13.66 -2.24
CA LEU A 68 -7.15 -14.22 -3.08
C LEU A 68 -6.90 -15.71 -3.36
N ILE A 69 -5.68 -16.10 -3.75
CA ILE A 69 -5.31 -17.50 -4.01
C ILE A 69 -5.48 -18.36 -2.75
N PHE A 70 -5.13 -17.85 -1.57
CA PHE A 70 -5.34 -18.57 -0.31
C PHE A 70 -6.81 -18.62 0.12
N SER A 71 -7.63 -17.64 -0.25
CA SER A 71 -9.04 -17.54 0.15
C SER A 71 -10.00 -18.26 -0.80
N LEU A 72 -9.68 -18.32 -2.11
CA LEU A 72 -10.47 -18.98 -3.14
C LEU A 72 -10.79 -20.46 -2.83
N PRO A 73 -9.82 -21.32 -2.42
CA PRO A 73 -10.10 -22.72 -2.13
C PRO A 73 -11.01 -22.88 -0.90
N MET A 74 -10.94 -21.96 0.05
CA MET A 74 -11.79 -21.96 1.24
C MET A 74 -13.24 -21.54 0.93
N MET A 75 -13.44 -20.65 -0.05
CA MET A 75 -14.76 -20.20 -0.52
C MET A 75 -15.43 -21.26 -1.41
N ALA A 76 -14.69 -21.92 -2.30
CA ALA A 76 -15.19 -23.01 -3.13
C ALA A 76 -15.60 -24.24 -2.29
N TRP A 77 -14.83 -24.59 -1.26
CA TRP A 77 -15.19 -25.65 -0.30
C TRP A 77 -16.49 -25.33 0.45
N LYS A 78 -16.69 -24.06 0.82
CA LYS A 78 -17.90 -23.60 1.52
C LYS A 78 -19.15 -23.58 0.64
N LEU A 79 -19.01 -23.40 -0.67
CA LEU A 79 -20.12 -23.42 -1.64
C LEU A 79 -20.44 -24.84 -2.15
N LEU A 80 -19.50 -25.78 -2.07
CA LEU A 80 -19.69 -27.17 -2.49
C LEU A 80 -20.14 -28.10 -1.35
N TYR A 81 -19.92 -27.72 -0.10
CA TYR A 81 -20.11 -28.61 1.07
C TYR A 81 -21.09 -28.05 2.13
N ASN A 82 -21.84 -27.00 1.79
CA ASN A 82 -22.92 -26.41 2.59
C ASN A 82 -24.07 -26.02 1.68
#